data_AF-A0A7S3HJ23-F1
#
_entry.id   AF-A0A7S3HJ23-F1
#
_cell.length_a   1.000
_cell.length_b   1.000
_cell.length_c   1.000
_cell.angle_alpha   90.00
_cell.angle_beta   90.00
_cell.angle_gamma   90.00
#
_symmetry.space_group_name_H-M   'P 1'
#
loop_
_entity.id
_entity.type
_entity.pdbx_description
1 polymer ?
#
loop_
_entity_poly.entity_id
_entity_poly.type
_entity_poly.pdbx_seq_one_letter_code
_entity_poly.pdbx_strand_id
1 'polypeptide(L)'
;MDIWTRRIHNPYILGGSVAASYLAFYTAFDKKTKTLQLSNVIDLFLCRRGLDWSLVEANKALSLSGLTTMMIAFLPEFERSRKELLWMSMLTLWGHSTYSYYKFYQFDYRKILSEKIVKKGSLLLGAAANFALAAGYFEQLSVAVLAVSTTVLGVAHFYTMEIDYKYVLQVRPFAYLPFPLAGWVIYKYVADYLDNKL
;
A
#
# COMPACT_ATOMS: atom_id res chain seq x y z
N MET A 1 -10.57 22.48 20.79
CA MET A 1 -10.55 21.23 20.00
C MET A 1 -11.53 20.27 20.63
N ASP A 2 -12.65 20.00 19.96
CA ASP A 2 -13.74 19.14 20.46
C ASP A 2 -13.29 17.67 20.53
N ILE A 3 -13.90 16.87 21.40
CA ILE A 3 -13.61 15.44 21.62
C ILE A 3 -13.67 14.66 20.30
N TRP A 4 -14.56 15.05 19.39
CA TRP A 4 -14.67 14.49 18.05
C TRP A 4 -13.41 14.70 17.20
N THR A 5 -12.83 15.90 17.25
CA THR A 5 -11.54 16.15 16.60
C THR A 5 -10.41 15.35 17.25
N ARG A 6 -10.43 15.03 18.54
CA ARG A 6 -9.37 14.17 19.13
C ARG A 6 -9.48 12.70 18.72
N ARG A 7 -10.69 12.16 18.52
CA ARG A 7 -10.88 10.74 18.18
C ARG A 7 -10.55 10.39 16.73
N ILE A 8 -10.84 11.27 15.78
CA ILE A 8 -10.58 11.03 14.34
C ILE A 8 -9.07 11.00 14.04
N HIS A 9 -8.24 11.63 14.89
CA HIS A 9 -6.79 11.71 14.67
C HIS A 9 -5.99 10.61 15.37
N ASN A 10 -6.64 9.58 15.95
CA ASN A 10 -5.89 8.43 16.47
C ASN A 10 -5.35 7.62 15.27
N PRO A 11 -4.01 7.62 15.03
CA PRO A 11 -3.43 7.00 13.85
C PRO A 11 -3.69 5.48 13.79
N TYR A 12 -3.79 4.82 14.94
CA TYR A 12 -4.02 3.38 15.03
C TYR A 12 -5.45 3.00 14.63
N ILE A 13 -6.44 3.80 15.04
CA ILE A 13 -7.84 3.60 14.63
C ILE A 13 -7.95 3.82 13.12
N LEU A 14 -7.30 4.87 12.59
CA LEU A 14 -7.33 5.17 11.16
C LEU A 14 -6.66 4.06 10.33
N GLY A 15 -5.42 3.70 10.63
CA GLY A 15 -4.72 2.64 9.92
C GLY A 15 -5.40 1.27 10.06
N GLY A 16 -5.95 0.97 11.24
CA GLY A 16 -6.76 -0.24 11.45
C GLY A 16 -8.05 -0.24 10.62
N SER A 17 -8.71 0.92 10.49
CA SER A 17 -9.91 1.07 9.66
C SER A 17 -9.60 0.91 8.17
N VAL A 18 -8.47 1.46 7.70
CA VAL A 18 -7.97 1.24 6.34
C VAL A 18 -7.73 -0.25 6.09
N ALA A 19 -7.02 -0.94 6.99
CA ALA A 19 -6.77 -2.38 6.88
C ALA A 19 -8.06 -3.20 6.86
N ALA A 20 -8.98 -2.92 7.79
CA ALA A 20 -10.28 -3.58 7.86
C ALA A 20 -11.10 -3.35 6.58
N SER A 21 -11.08 -2.14 6.02
CA SER A 21 -11.77 -1.84 4.77
C SER A 21 -11.23 -2.64 3.59
N TYR A 22 -9.91 -2.82 3.47
CA TYR A 22 -9.32 -3.68 2.45
C TYR A 22 -9.70 -5.14 2.69
N LEU A 23 -9.57 -5.64 3.91
CA LEU A 23 -9.96 -7.02 4.23
C LEU A 23 -11.44 -7.29 3.91
N ALA A 24 -12.33 -6.32 4.13
CA ALA A 24 -13.75 -6.46 3.81
C ALA A 24 -14.04 -6.28 2.32
N PHE A 25 -13.77 -5.10 1.75
CA PHE A 25 -14.24 -4.73 0.41
C PHE A 25 -13.35 -5.26 -0.70
N TYR A 26 -12.03 -5.31 -0.51
CA TYR A 26 -11.15 -5.90 -1.51
C TYR A 26 -11.32 -7.42 -1.58
N THR A 27 -11.46 -8.10 -0.44
CA THR A 27 -11.65 -9.57 -0.43
C THR A 27 -13.05 -9.97 -0.86
N ALA A 28 -14.09 -9.23 -0.47
CA ALA A 28 -15.47 -9.56 -0.85
C ALA A 28 -15.66 -9.55 -2.37
N PHE A 29 -14.97 -8.69 -3.11
CA PHE A 29 -15.17 -8.56 -4.55
C PHE A 29 -14.70 -9.79 -5.35
N ASP A 30 -15.66 -10.51 -5.91
CA ASP A 30 -15.40 -11.67 -6.76
C ASP A 30 -15.07 -11.24 -8.20
N LYS A 31 -13.90 -11.65 -8.69
CA LYS A 31 -13.41 -11.23 -10.01
C LYS A 31 -14.21 -11.82 -11.18
N LYS A 32 -14.94 -12.94 -10.99
CA LYS A 32 -15.69 -13.64 -12.05
C LYS A 32 -17.08 -13.03 -12.22
N THR A 33 -17.83 -12.93 -11.14
CA THR A 33 -19.20 -12.40 -11.09
C THR A 33 -19.25 -10.87 -11.03
N LYS A 34 -18.13 -10.21 -10.71
CA LYS A 34 -18.01 -8.74 -10.58
C LYS A 34 -18.92 -8.17 -9.48
N THR A 35 -19.26 -8.96 -8.47
CA THR A 35 -20.10 -8.54 -7.33
C THR A 35 -19.38 -8.76 -6.00
N LEU A 36 -19.86 -8.10 -4.95
CA LEU A 36 -19.40 -8.34 -3.59
C LEU A 36 -20.04 -9.62 -3.05
N GLN A 37 -19.22 -10.57 -2.64
CA GLN A 37 -19.63 -11.83 -2.05
C GLN A 37 -19.07 -11.97 -0.63
N LEU A 38 -19.96 -11.93 0.37
CA LEU A 38 -19.58 -12.08 1.78
C LEU A 38 -18.90 -13.43 2.06
N SER A 39 -19.23 -14.47 1.29
CA SER A 39 -18.59 -15.78 1.35
C SER A 39 -17.07 -15.70 1.17
N ASN A 40 -16.54 -14.82 0.30
CA ASN A 40 -15.10 -14.68 0.11
C ASN A 40 -14.39 -14.15 1.36
N VAL A 41 -15.04 -13.26 2.12
CA VAL A 41 -14.51 -12.73 3.38
C VAL A 41 -14.53 -13.82 4.46
N ILE A 42 -15.63 -14.56 4.55
CA ILE A 42 -15.74 -15.70 5.47
C ILE A 42 -14.69 -16.76 5.15
N ASP A 43 -14.48 -17.06 3.86
CA ASP A 43 -13.49 -18.02 3.40
C ASP A 43 -12.07 -17.59 3.77
N LEU A 44 -11.78 -16.29 3.75
CA LEU A 44 -10.49 -15.73 4.17
C LEU A 44 -10.25 -15.95 5.67
N PHE A 45 -11.19 -15.55 6.52
CA PHE A 45 -11.02 -15.63 7.97
C PHE A 45 -11.09 -17.07 8.52
N LEU A 46 -11.94 -17.91 7.93
CA LEU A 46 -12.07 -19.32 8.31
C LEU A 46 -11.15 -20.25 7.51
N CYS A 47 -10.32 -19.70 6.63
CA CYS A 47 -9.38 -20.44 5.77
C CYS A 47 -10.02 -21.59 4.97
N ARG A 48 -11.30 -21.46 4.56
CA ARG A 48 -12.08 -22.53 3.91
C ARG A 48 -11.51 -22.97 2.57
N ARG A 49 -10.80 -22.06 1.89
CA ARG A 49 -10.11 -22.32 0.61
C ARG A 49 -8.63 -22.70 0.79
N GLY A 50 -8.21 -22.98 2.02
CA GLY A 50 -6.84 -23.31 2.40
C GLY A 50 -6.05 -22.11 2.93
N LEU A 51 -5.07 -22.41 3.78
CA LEU A 51 -4.18 -21.41 4.39
C LEU A 51 -3.39 -20.64 3.33
N ASP A 52 -2.94 -21.32 2.28
CA ASP A 52 -2.13 -20.70 1.24
C ASP A 52 -2.88 -19.58 0.50
N TRP A 53 -4.11 -19.87 0.09
CA TRP A 53 -4.98 -18.88 -0.55
C TRP A 53 -5.27 -17.71 0.39
N SER A 54 -5.58 -18.01 1.65
CA SER A 54 -5.94 -17.01 2.65
C SER A 54 -4.79 -16.05 2.94
N LEU A 55 -3.57 -16.59 3.10
CA LEU A 55 -2.38 -15.77 3.33
C LEU A 55 -2.02 -14.92 2.11
N VAL A 56 -2.19 -15.44 0.89
CA VAL A 56 -1.96 -14.66 -0.34
C VAL A 56 -2.95 -13.50 -0.46
N GLU A 57 -4.23 -13.71 -0.16
CA GLU A 57 -5.23 -12.65 -0.20
C GLU A 57 -5.05 -11.62 0.92
N ALA A 58 -4.77 -12.07 2.15
CA ALA A 58 -4.42 -11.18 3.27
C ALA A 58 -3.19 -10.33 2.95
N ASN A 59 -2.17 -10.91 2.33
CA ASN A 59 -0.95 -10.21 1.93
C ASN A 59 -1.20 -9.08 0.90
N LYS A 60 -2.16 -9.26 -0.03
CA LYS A 60 -2.56 -8.20 -0.96
C LYS A 60 -3.36 -7.09 -0.26
N ALA A 61 -4.23 -7.46 0.68
CA ALA A 61 -4.94 -6.48 1.50
C ALA A 61 -3.97 -5.65 2.36
N LEU A 62 -2.94 -6.30 2.92
CA LEU A 62 -1.88 -5.63 3.70
C LEU A 62 -1.07 -4.65 2.85
N SER A 63 -0.68 -5.02 1.62
CA SER A 63 0.08 -4.11 0.76
C SER A 63 -0.70 -2.86 0.39
N LEU A 64 -1.97 -3.04 0.03
CA LEU A 64 -2.89 -1.94 -0.28
C LEU A 64 -3.13 -1.06 0.95
N SER A 65 -3.35 -1.68 2.12
CA SER A 65 -3.53 -0.96 3.37
C SER A 65 -2.31 -0.12 3.74
N GLY A 66 -1.11 -0.67 3.61
CA GLY A 66 0.14 0.05 3.88
C GLY A 66 0.31 1.23 2.92
N LEU A 67 0.15 0.99 1.62
CA LEU A 67 0.27 2.04 0.60
C LEU A 67 -0.74 3.18 0.82
N THR A 68 -1.99 2.86 1.14
CA THR A 68 -3.01 3.88 1.44
C THR A 68 -2.73 4.61 2.74
N THR A 69 -2.33 3.92 3.80
CA THR A 69 -1.97 4.53 5.10
C THR A 69 -0.80 5.50 4.94
N MET A 70 0.19 5.14 4.11
CA MET A 70 1.29 6.02 3.74
C MET A 70 0.81 7.34 3.12
N MET A 71 -0.07 7.26 2.11
CA MET A 71 -0.59 8.45 1.42
C MET A 71 -1.44 9.31 2.35
N ILE A 72 -2.23 8.68 3.22
CA ILE A 72 -3.01 9.37 4.26
C ILE A 72 -2.09 10.14 5.21
N ALA A 73 -0.93 9.60 5.59
CA ALA A 73 0.05 10.28 6.44
C ALA A 73 0.55 11.61 5.85
N PHE A 74 0.48 11.76 4.52
CA PHE A 74 0.90 12.97 3.83
C PHE A 74 -0.20 14.01 3.66
N LEU A 75 -1.45 13.72 4.02
CA LEU A 75 -2.51 14.72 4.00
C LEU A 75 -2.29 15.75 5.13
N PRO A 76 -2.59 17.05 4.90
CA PRO A 76 -2.37 18.11 5.88
C PRO A 76 -3.01 17.85 7.24
N GLU A 77 -4.20 17.24 7.26
CA GLU A 77 -4.97 16.93 8.46
C GLU A 77 -4.26 15.95 9.39
N PHE A 78 -3.34 15.14 8.86
CA PHE A 78 -2.62 14.12 9.61
C PHE A 78 -1.16 14.48 9.90
N GLU A 79 -0.75 15.75 9.71
CA GLU A 79 0.63 16.18 9.98
C GLU A 79 1.12 15.80 11.38
N ARG A 80 0.27 15.95 12.40
CA ARG A 80 0.60 15.62 13.80
C ARG A 80 0.72 14.12 14.07
N SER A 81 0.07 13.29 13.25
CA SER A 81 0.06 11.83 13.39
C SER A 81 0.86 11.15 12.27
N ARG A 82 1.61 11.94 11.48
CA ARG A 82 2.30 11.48 10.27
C ARG A 82 3.32 10.41 10.62
N LYS A 83 4.11 10.61 11.66
CA LYS A 83 5.18 9.68 12.05
C LYS A 83 4.61 8.32 12.42
N GLU A 84 3.52 8.29 13.19
CA GLU A 84 2.82 7.05 13.59
C GLU A 84 2.18 6.35 12.39
N LEU A 85 1.54 7.09 11.48
CA LEU A 85 0.96 6.50 10.26
C LEU A 85 2.03 5.96 9.31
N LEU A 86 3.16 6.65 9.17
CA LEU A 86 4.31 6.17 8.39
C LEU A 86 4.92 4.92 9.02
N TRP A 87 5.02 4.85 10.36
CA TRP A 87 5.46 3.65 11.06
C TRP A 87 4.54 2.46 10.78
N MET A 88 3.22 2.65 10.90
CA MET A 88 2.23 1.60 10.60
C MET A 88 2.32 1.14 9.15
N SER A 89 2.40 2.09 8.21
CA SER A 89 2.60 1.81 6.79
C SER A 89 3.86 0.96 6.58
N MET A 90 5.00 1.39 7.14
CA MET A 90 6.27 0.70 7.00
C MET A 90 6.20 -0.74 7.52
N LEU A 91 5.61 -0.97 8.70
CA LEU A 91 5.42 -2.32 9.23
C LEU A 91 4.54 -3.19 8.32
N THR A 92 3.44 -2.65 7.81
CA THR A 92 2.55 -3.41 6.90
C THR A 92 3.22 -3.72 5.55
N LEU A 93 3.99 -2.78 4.99
CA LEU A 93 4.71 -2.97 3.73
C LEU A 93 5.90 -3.90 3.89
N TRP A 94 6.62 -3.84 5.01
CA TRP A 94 7.67 -4.81 5.33
C TRP A 94 7.09 -6.21 5.50
N GLY A 95 6.00 -6.36 6.26
CA GLY A 95 5.28 -7.63 6.38
C GLY A 95 4.87 -8.19 5.01
N HIS A 96 4.34 -7.32 4.14
CA HIS A 96 4.00 -7.68 2.77
C HIS A 96 5.21 -8.14 1.94
N SER A 97 6.30 -7.37 1.96
CA SER A 97 7.52 -7.68 1.22
C SER A 97 8.17 -8.98 1.72
N THR A 98 8.26 -9.18 3.04
CA THR A 98 8.82 -10.40 3.63
C THR A 98 7.99 -11.62 3.29
N TYR A 99 6.66 -11.56 3.43
CA TYR A 99 5.78 -12.67 3.05
C TYR A 99 5.89 -12.97 1.55
N SER A 100 5.90 -11.95 0.69
CA SER A 100 6.01 -12.14 -0.76
C SER A 100 7.37 -12.75 -1.15
N TYR A 101 8.45 -12.33 -0.48
CA TYR A 101 9.79 -12.89 -0.73
C TYR A 101 9.86 -14.37 -0.32
N TYR A 102 9.28 -14.71 0.83
CA TYR A 102 9.12 -16.10 1.25
C TYR A 102 8.26 -16.92 0.27
N LYS A 103 7.04 -16.46 -0.01
CA LYS A 103 6.03 -17.22 -0.74
C LYS A 103 6.42 -17.47 -2.19
N PHE A 104 6.95 -16.47 -2.89
CA PHE A 104 7.23 -16.57 -4.32
C PHE A 104 8.69 -16.92 -4.63
N TYR A 105 9.63 -16.62 -3.73
CA TYR A 105 11.06 -16.79 -3.98
C TYR A 105 11.76 -17.70 -2.97
N GLN A 106 11.10 -18.13 -1.89
CA GLN A 106 11.70 -18.97 -0.85
C GLN A 106 13.00 -18.37 -0.28
N PHE A 107 13.06 -17.04 -0.17
CA PHE A 107 14.26 -16.30 0.22
C PHE A 107 15.49 -16.50 -0.70
N ASP A 108 15.30 -16.98 -1.93
CA ASP A 108 16.38 -17.15 -2.90
C ASP A 108 16.40 -15.98 -3.90
N TYR A 109 17.43 -15.14 -3.78
CA TYR A 109 17.64 -13.98 -4.66
C TYR A 109 17.90 -14.39 -6.12
N ARG A 110 18.40 -15.61 -6.37
CA ARG A 110 18.66 -16.11 -7.73
C ARG A 110 17.36 -16.24 -8.50
N LYS A 111 16.27 -16.62 -7.83
CA LYS A 111 14.94 -16.68 -8.43
C LYS A 111 14.45 -15.30 -8.88
N ILE A 112 14.70 -14.26 -8.08
CA ILE A 112 14.41 -12.87 -8.49
C ILE A 112 15.22 -12.51 -9.75
N LEU A 113 16.50 -12.87 -9.79
CA LEU A 113 17.35 -12.60 -10.96
C LEU A 113 16.93 -13.38 -12.21
N SER A 114 16.18 -14.48 -12.08
CA SER A 114 15.62 -15.23 -13.20
C SER A 114 14.26 -14.73 -13.71
N GLU A 115 13.64 -13.77 -13.03
CA GLU A 115 12.32 -13.25 -13.40
C GLU A 115 12.30 -12.52 -14.76
N LYS A 116 11.11 -12.19 -15.25
CA LYS A 116 10.96 -11.29 -16.41
C LYS A 116 11.39 -9.86 -16.05
N ILE A 117 11.87 -9.10 -17.03
CA ILE A 117 12.40 -7.74 -16.81
C ILE A 117 11.38 -6.81 -16.13
N VAL A 118 10.11 -6.89 -16.53
CA VAL A 118 9.01 -6.10 -15.95
C VAL A 118 8.84 -6.43 -14.46
N LYS A 119 8.89 -7.72 -14.11
CA LYS A 119 8.75 -8.18 -12.73
C LYS A 119 9.95 -7.76 -11.88
N LYS A 120 11.18 -7.87 -12.39
CA LYS A 120 12.39 -7.36 -11.71
C LYS A 120 12.30 -5.86 -11.46
N GLY A 121 11.94 -5.09 -12.50
CA GLY A 121 11.76 -3.65 -12.39
C GLY A 121 10.73 -3.30 -11.32
N SER A 122 9.60 -4.00 -11.30
CA SER A 122 8.59 -3.85 -10.26
C SER A 122 9.12 -4.14 -8.85
N LEU A 123 9.88 -5.22 -8.66
CA LEU A 123 10.49 -5.55 -7.36
C LEU A 123 11.50 -4.49 -6.91
N LEU A 124 12.30 -3.95 -7.84
CA LEU A 124 13.22 -2.84 -7.55
C LEU A 124 12.48 -1.57 -7.15
N LEU A 125 11.38 -1.23 -7.82
CA LEU A 125 10.52 -0.10 -7.44
C LEU A 125 9.96 -0.27 -6.03
N GLY A 126 9.49 -1.48 -5.68
CA GLY A 126 8.99 -1.78 -4.34
C GLY A 126 10.07 -1.70 -3.26
N ALA A 127 11.27 -2.20 -3.55
CA ALA A 127 12.42 -2.10 -2.65
C ALA A 127 12.86 -0.63 -2.45
N ALA A 128 12.94 0.14 -3.54
CA ALA A 128 13.27 1.56 -3.49
C ALA A 128 12.22 2.37 -2.72
N ALA A 129 10.93 2.07 -2.88
CA ALA A 129 9.85 2.68 -2.11
C ALA A 129 10.01 2.41 -0.60
N ASN A 130 10.26 1.16 -0.21
CA ASN A 130 10.50 0.80 1.20
C ASN A 130 11.75 1.48 1.76
N PHE A 131 12.83 1.56 0.98
CA PHE A 131 14.05 2.25 1.40
C PHE A 131 13.81 3.76 1.59
N ALA A 132 13.15 4.42 0.64
CA ALA A 132 12.79 5.83 0.76
C ALA A 132 11.87 6.08 1.96
N LEU A 133 10.89 5.20 2.21
CA LEU A 133 10.00 5.28 3.36
C LEU A 133 10.78 5.17 4.68
N ALA A 134 11.68 4.19 4.79
CA ALA A 134 12.52 4.02 5.97
C ALA A 134 13.46 5.22 6.19
N ALA A 135 14.15 5.66 5.14
CA ALA A 135 15.04 6.82 5.19
C ALA A 135 14.29 8.08 5.64
N GLY A 136 13.11 8.34 5.08
CA GLY A 136 12.28 9.47 5.48
C GLY A 136 11.69 9.35 6.89
N TYR A 137 11.33 8.14 7.34
CA TYR A 137 10.90 7.91 8.71
C TYR A 137 12.00 8.25 9.74
N PHE A 138 13.26 7.96 9.40
CA PHE A 138 14.44 8.36 10.17
C PHE A 138 14.97 9.76 9.82
N GLU A 139 14.13 10.60 9.23
CA GLU A 139 14.39 12.03 8.99
C GLU A 139 15.60 12.30 8.09
N GLN A 140 15.98 11.33 7.24
CA GLN A 140 17.08 11.47 6.26
C GLN A 140 16.62 12.13 4.94
N LEU A 141 15.31 12.30 4.75
CA LEU A 141 14.71 12.95 3.58
C LEU A 141 13.77 14.07 4.06
N SER A 142 13.68 15.15 3.29
CA SER A 142 12.63 16.16 3.53
C SER A 142 11.25 15.53 3.32
N VAL A 143 10.23 16.07 3.99
CA VAL A 143 8.85 15.56 3.89
C VAL A 143 8.36 15.56 2.43
N ALA A 144 8.73 16.58 1.65
CA ALA A 144 8.39 16.68 0.24
C ALA A 144 9.01 15.56 -0.61
N VAL A 145 10.32 15.33 -0.46
CA VAL A 145 11.04 14.28 -1.17
C VAL A 145 10.50 12.91 -0.76
N LEU A 146 10.28 12.69 0.53
CA LEU A 146 9.68 11.48 1.07
C LEU A 146 8.29 11.22 0.46
N ALA A 147 7.39 12.21 0.51
CA ALA A 147 6.02 12.10 0.03
C ALA A 147 5.97 11.75 -1.46
N VAL A 148 6.69 12.50 -2.30
CA VAL A 148 6.70 12.30 -3.75
C VAL A 148 7.38 10.99 -4.12
N SER A 149 8.57 10.72 -3.59
CA SER A 149 9.34 9.52 -3.97
C SER A 149 8.63 8.22 -3.57
N THR A 150 8.15 8.11 -2.33
CA THR A 150 7.45 6.90 -1.87
C THR A 150 6.12 6.69 -2.58
N THR A 151 5.38 7.76 -2.87
CA THR A 151 4.12 7.70 -3.62
C THR A 151 4.36 7.23 -5.05
N VAL A 152 5.30 7.85 -5.77
CA VAL A 152 5.61 7.50 -7.17
C VAL A 152 6.15 6.07 -7.25
N LEU A 153 7.14 5.71 -6.43
CA LEU A 153 7.74 4.38 -6.44
C LEU A 153 6.74 3.30 -6.01
N GLY A 154 5.92 3.56 -5.00
CA GLY A 154 4.90 2.63 -4.49
C GLY A 154 3.77 2.38 -5.50
N VAL A 155 3.25 3.44 -6.13
CA VAL A 155 2.23 3.29 -7.19
C VAL A 155 2.81 2.66 -8.44
N ALA A 156 4.03 3.02 -8.84
CA ALA A 156 4.70 2.38 -9.98
C ALA A 156 4.95 0.89 -9.72
N HIS A 157 5.38 0.51 -8.51
CA HIS A 157 5.47 -0.88 -8.08
C HIS A 157 4.11 -1.59 -8.22
N PHE A 158 3.04 -1.04 -7.63
CA PHE A 158 1.70 -1.62 -7.71
C PHE A 158 1.23 -1.78 -9.16
N TYR A 159 1.35 -0.73 -9.97
CA TYR A 159 0.91 -0.72 -11.36
C TYR A 159 1.63 -1.78 -12.19
N THR A 160 2.96 -1.86 -12.05
CA THR A 160 3.78 -2.84 -12.78
C THR A 160 3.59 -4.29 -12.29
N MET A 161 3.09 -4.50 -11.07
CA MET A 161 2.72 -5.84 -10.57
C MET A 161 1.41 -6.36 -11.15
N GLU A 162 0.46 -5.46 -11.42
CA GLU A 162 -0.93 -5.82 -11.75
C GLU A 162 -1.30 -5.62 -13.23
N ILE A 163 -0.38 -5.05 -14.02
CA ILE A 163 -0.55 -4.92 -15.46
C ILE A 163 -0.37 -6.29 -16.14
N ASP A 164 -1.36 -6.70 -16.93
CA ASP A 164 -1.26 -7.92 -17.72
C ASP A 164 -0.43 -7.70 -19.00
N TYR A 165 -0.24 -8.78 -19.78
CA TYR A 165 0.51 -8.74 -21.03
C TYR A 165 -0.15 -7.90 -22.14
N LYS A 166 -1.41 -7.49 -21.96
CA LYS A 166 -2.16 -6.60 -22.85
C LYS A 166 -2.22 -5.17 -22.32
N TYR A 167 -1.42 -4.83 -21.31
CA TYR A 167 -1.44 -3.53 -20.67
C TYR A 167 -2.78 -3.18 -19.99
N VAL A 168 -3.59 -4.18 -19.65
CA VAL A 168 -4.84 -3.99 -18.92
C VAL A 168 -4.60 -4.24 -17.44
N LEU A 169 -5.03 -3.28 -16.62
CA LEU A 169 -4.90 -3.38 -15.18
C LEU A 169 -5.99 -4.31 -14.62
N GLN A 170 -5.61 -5.50 -14.15
CA GLN A 170 -6.54 -6.56 -13.73
C GLN A 170 -6.89 -6.49 -12.22
N VAL A 171 -7.11 -5.28 -11.72
CA VAL A 171 -7.30 -5.02 -10.28
C VAL A 171 -8.78 -4.98 -9.89
N ARG A 172 -9.06 -5.28 -8.61
CA ARG A 172 -10.41 -5.16 -8.06
C ARG A 172 -10.75 -3.66 -7.89
N PRO A 173 -12.03 -3.24 -8.01
CA PRO A 173 -12.42 -1.83 -7.90
C PRO A 173 -11.85 -1.11 -6.65
N PHE A 174 -11.89 -1.76 -5.48
CA PHE A 174 -11.40 -1.16 -4.25
C PHE A 174 -9.87 -0.96 -4.22
N ALA A 175 -9.12 -1.69 -5.03
CA ALA A 175 -7.67 -1.52 -5.18
C ALA A 175 -7.29 -0.26 -5.98
N TYR A 176 -8.25 0.45 -6.59
CA TYR A 176 -7.98 1.73 -7.25
C TYR A 176 -7.90 2.91 -6.27
N LEU A 177 -8.34 2.75 -5.02
CA LEU A 177 -8.34 3.81 -4.01
C LEU A 177 -6.98 4.52 -3.80
N PRO A 178 -5.82 3.84 -3.86
CA PRO A 178 -4.53 4.51 -3.75
C PRO A 178 -4.24 5.49 -4.90
N PHE A 179 -4.82 5.32 -6.10
CA PHE A 179 -4.45 6.16 -7.25
C PHE A 179 -4.95 7.61 -7.14
N PRO A 180 -6.23 7.89 -6.78
CA PRO A 180 -6.66 9.26 -6.51
C PRO A 180 -5.89 9.91 -5.36
N LEU A 181 -5.60 9.16 -4.29
CA LEU A 181 -4.80 9.64 -3.16
C LEU A 181 -3.38 9.99 -3.60
N ALA A 182 -2.76 9.15 -4.42
CA ALA A 182 -1.44 9.42 -4.99
C ALA A 182 -1.43 10.71 -5.83
N GLY A 183 -2.45 10.88 -6.68
CA GLY A 183 -2.60 12.11 -7.48
C GLY A 183 -2.69 13.36 -6.60
N TRP A 184 -3.47 13.30 -5.52
CA TRP A 184 -3.57 14.39 -4.55
C TRP A 184 -2.24 14.68 -3.84
N VAL A 185 -1.57 13.64 -3.31
CA VAL A 185 -0.28 13.80 -2.61
C VAL A 185 0.77 14.40 -3.55
N ILE A 186 0.91 13.88 -4.77
CA ILE A 186 1.89 14.42 -5.73
C ILE A 186 1.55 15.88 -6.06
N TYR A 187 0.30 16.17 -6.39
CA TYR A 187 -0.14 17.54 -6.70
C TYR A 187 0.18 18.51 -5.55
N LYS A 188 -0.20 18.16 -4.32
CA LYS A 188 -0.02 19.02 -3.14
C LYS A 188 1.45 19.36 -2.90
N TYR A 189 2.32 18.36 -2.82
CA TYR A 189 3.73 18.60 -2.49
C TYR A 189 4.52 19.21 -3.65
N VAL A 190 4.14 18.94 -4.90
CA VAL A 190 4.75 19.64 -6.04
C VAL A 190 4.31 21.10 -6.09
N ALA A 191 3.02 21.38 -5.88
CA ALA A 191 2.51 22.75 -5.84
C ALA A 191 3.13 23.57 -4.71
N ASP A 192 3.22 23.01 -3.50
CA ASP A 192 3.84 23.70 -2.36
C ASP A 192 5.33 23.98 -2.61
N TYR A 193 6.05 23.08 -3.30
CA TYR A 193 7.45 23.29 -3.67
C TYR A 193 7.59 24.46 -4.65
N LEU A 194 6.73 24.53 -5.67
CA LEU A 194 6.73 25.61 -6.65
C LEU A 194 6.37 26.96 -6.04
N ASP A 195 5.52 26.95 -5.00
CA ASP A 195 5.10 28.15 -4.27
C ASP A 195 6.09 28.62 -3.18
N ASN A 196 7.23 27.93 -2.99
CA ASN A 196 8.18 28.16 -1.88
C ASN A 196 7.53 28.04 -0.48
N LYS A 197 6.63 27.07 -0.29
CA LYS A 197 5.94 26.79 0.98
C LYS A 197 6.51 25.58 1.74
N LEU A 198 7.63 25.01 1.29
CA LEU A 198 8.28 23.81 1.85
C LEU A 198 9.70 24.09 2.33
#